data_AF-X1T7E5-F1
#
_entry.id   AF-X1T7E5-F1
#
_cell.length_a   1.000
_cell.length_b   1.000
_cell.length_c   1.000
_cell.angle_alpha   90.00
_cell.angle_beta   90.00
_cell.angle_gamma   90.00
#
_symmetry.space_group_name_H-M   'P 1'
#
loop_
_entity.id
_entity.type
_entity.pdbx_description
1 polymer ?
#
loop_
_entity_poly.entity_id
_entity_poly.type
_entity_poly.pdbx_seq_one_letter_code
_entity_poly.pdbx_strand_id
1 'polypeptide(L)'
;GNIFGSSGSVIERWQREISKNNEITITSPEMTRFFIEVNTLVDFIIEIMQTGENGNIYIPLQETIVLADLAKAVVDLYGNSATKQKICGTRVGEKLHEILFTEEEKVVSFLNSNRSQNSPTLSVEEIKAWLME
;
A
#
# COMPACT_ATOMS: atom_id res chain seq x y z
N GLY A 1 -0.33 3.37 -7.15
CA GLY A 1 -0.73 3.04 -5.77
C GLY A 1 0.04 3.87 -4.78
N ASN A 2 -0.12 3.52 -3.52
CA ASN A 2 0.60 4.08 -2.38
C ASN A 2 2.06 3.61 -2.39
N ILE A 3 2.91 4.39 -1.73
CA ILE A 3 4.34 4.10 -1.60
C ILE A 3 4.64 3.87 -0.12
N PHE A 4 5.26 2.74 0.21
CA PHE A 4 5.71 2.47 1.59
C PHE A 4 6.73 3.50 2.04
N GLY A 5 6.65 3.93 3.31
CA GLY A 5 7.59 4.92 3.87
C GLY A 5 7.42 6.35 3.33
N SER A 6 6.42 6.62 2.50
CA SER A 6 6.17 7.99 2.01
C SER A 6 5.71 8.94 3.13
N SER A 7 6.19 10.18 3.08
CA SER A 7 5.78 11.24 4.01
C SER A 7 4.30 11.60 3.82
N GLY A 8 3.62 11.87 4.92
CA GLY A 8 2.18 12.15 4.94
C GLY A 8 1.30 10.91 4.76
N SER A 9 1.89 9.72 4.67
CA SER A 9 1.13 8.46 4.50
C SER A 9 0.28 8.11 5.72
N VAL A 10 -0.68 7.21 5.50
CA VAL A 10 -1.52 6.68 6.58
C VAL A 10 -0.70 5.98 7.67
N ILE A 11 0.41 5.33 7.28
CA ILE A 11 1.33 4.63 8.18
C ILE A 11 2.01 5.64 9.10
N GLU A 12 2.60 6.71 8.53
CA GLU A 12 3.26 7.76 9.31
C GLU A 12 2.25 8.47 10.24
N ARG A 13 1.02 8.71 9.75
CA ARG A 13 -0.05 9.26 10.57
C ARG A 13 -0.35 8.35 11.76
N TRP A 14 -0.53 7.05 11.56
CA TRP A 14 -0.83 6.11 12.64
C TRP A 14 0.32 5.99 13.65
N GLN A 15 1.57 5.98 13.21
CA GLN A 15 2.72 6.02 14.14
C GLN A 15 2.69 7.28 15.03
N ARG A 16 2.35 8.44 14.46
CA ARG A 16 2.17 9.68 15.23
C ARG A 16 0.95 9.65 16.15
N GLU A 17 -0.15 9.02 15.74
CA GLU A 17 -1.33 8.88 16.58
C GLU A 17 -1.03 7.94 17.76
N ILE A 18 -0.44 6.76 17.52
CA ILE A 18 -0.03 5.80 18.55
C ILE A 18 0.88 6.48 19.59
N SER A 19 1.94 7.16 19.15
CA SER A 19 2.86 7.84 20.07
C SER A 19 2.20 8.98 20.87
N LYS A 20 1.14 9.60 20.35
CA LYS A 20 0.48 10.74 20.99
C LYS A 20 -0.64 10.33 21.96
N ASN A 21 -1.49 9.37 21.58
CA ASN A 21 -2.69 9.05 22.33
C ASN A 21 -3.01 7.54 22.39
N ASN A 22 -2.10 6.67 21.91
CA ASN A 22 -2.29 5.22 21.86
C ASN A 22 -3.60 4.82 21.15
N GLU A 23 -3.95 5.54 20.08
CA GLU A 23 -5.12 5.30 19.24
C GLU A 23 -4.72 5.46 17.77
N ILE A 24 -5.35 4.72 16.87
CA ILE A 24 -5.30 4.96 15.43
C ILE A 24 -6.71 5.19 14.89
N THR A 25 -6.82 6.06 13.90
CA THR A 25 -8.11 6.30 13.22
C THR A 25 -8.13 5.63 11.85
N ILE A 26 -9.05 4.71 11.62
CA ILE A 26 -9.24 3.95 10.38
C ILE A 26 -10.50 4.47 9.67
N THR A 27 -10.45 4.71 8.37
CA THR A 27 -11.62 5.15 7.61
C THR A 27 -12.63 4.01 7.46
N SER A 28 -12.26 2.98 6.71
CA SER A 28 -13.04 1.77 6.52
C SER A 28 -12.07 0.56 6.50
N PRO A 29 -12.28 -0.44 7.37
CA PRO A 29 -11.37 -1.59 7.50
C PRO A 29 -11.31 -2.47 6.25
N GLU A 30 -12.40 -2.53 5.47
CA GLU A 30 -12.51 -3.30 4.23
C GLU A 30 -11.89 -2.62 3.00
N MET A 31 -11.40 -1.38 3.14
CA MET A 31 -10.71 -0.70 2.04
C MET A 31 -9.47 -1.47 1.59
N THR A 32 -9.23 -1.50 0.27
CA THR A 32 -7.98 -2.01 -0.28
C THR A 32 -7.20 -0.92 -0.98
N ARG A 33 -5.87 -0.97 -0.88
CA ARG A 33 -4.96 -0.04 -1.54
C ARG A 33 -3.82 -0.81 -2.17
N PHE A 34 -3.39 -0.38 -3.34
CA PHE A 34 -2.16 -0.89 -3.93
C PHE A 34 -0.96 -0.24 -3.25
N PHE A 35 0.07 -1.02 -2.97
CA PHE A 35 1.33 -0.54 -2.41
C PHE A 35 2.52 -1.03 -3.22
N ILE A 36 3.57 -0.22 -3.23
CA ILE A 36 4.86 -0.54 -3.82
C ILE A 36 5.98 -0.05 -2.90
N GLU A 37 7.08 -0.79 -2.86
CA GLU A 37 8.31 -0.36 -2.22
C GLU A 37 8.98 0.76 -3.04
N VAL A 38 9.59 1.74 -2.36
CA VAL A 38 10.23 2.89 -3.04
C VAL A 38 11.31 2.43 -4.01
N ASN A 39 12.17 1.49 -3.59
CA ASN A 39 13.27 1.00 -4.41
C ASN A 39 12.76 0.29 -5.67
N THR A 40 11.75 -0.58 -5.53
CA THR A 40 11.09 -1.24 -6.67
C THR A 40 10.50 -0.23 -7.65
N LEU A 41 9.88 0.86 -7.16
CA LEU A 41 9.36 1.91 -8.02
C LEU A 41 10.47 2.65 -8.77
N VAL A 42 11.59 2.95 -8.11
CA VAL A 42 12.74 3.62 -8.72
C VAL A 42 13.37 2.73 -9.80
N ASP A 43 13.61 1.45 -9.51
CA ASP A 43 14.17 0.49 -10.45
C ASP A 43 13.27 0.36 -11.69
N PHE A 44 11.96 0.25 -11.48
CA PHE A 44 10.98 0.22 -12.56
C PHE A 44 11.05 1.46 -13.45
N ILE A 45 11.13 2.66 -12.86
CA ILE A 45 11.24 3.91 -13.64
C ILE A 45 12.52 3.92 -14.47
N ILE A 46 13.67 3.57 -13.87
CA ILE A 46 14.96 3.53 -14.56
C ILE A 46 14.91 2.57 -15.75
N GLU A 47 14.29 1.41 -15.57
CA GLU A 47 14.19 0.43 -16.65
C GLU A 47 13.29 0.92 -17.79
N ILE A 48 12.11 1.45 -17.49
CA ILE A 48 11.21 1.99 -18.54
C ILE A 48 11.85 3.17 -19.27
N MET A 49 12.69 3.97 -18.60
CA MET A 49 13.46 5.01 -19.29
C MET A 49 14.44 4.47 -20.33
N GLN A 50 14.90 3.22 -20.19
CA GLN A 50 15.86 2.58 -21.10
C GLN A 50 15.18 1.74 -22.18
N THR A 51 14.09 1.05 -21.83
CA THR A 51 13.45 0.04 -22.68
C THR A 51 12.06 0.43 -23.16
N GLY A 52 11.47 1.48 -22.58
CA GLY A 52 10.12 1.91 -22.87
C GLY A 52 9.95 2.46 -24.28
N GLU A 53 8.79 2.18 -24.85
CA GLU A 53 8.39 2.67 -26.17
C GLU A 53 7.36 3.81 -26.03
N ASN A 54 7.47 4.79 -26.91
CA ASN A 54 6.56 5.92 -26.94
C ASN A 54 5.12 5.48 -27.21
N GLY A 55 4.19 6.03 -26.43
CA GLY A 55 2.75 5.76 -26.57
C GLY A 55 2.21 4.62 -25.70
N ASN A 56 3.08 3.92 -24.97
CA ASN A 56 2.67 2.88 -24.02
C ASN A 56 2.47 3.44 -22.60
N ILE A 57 1.54 2.84 -21.86
CA ILE A 57 1.36 3.07 -20.42
C ILE A 57 1.99 1.89 -19.69
N TYR A 58 2.93 2.20 -18.80
CA TYR A 58 3.66 1.24 -17.99
C TYR A 58 3.20 1.34 -16.53
N ILE A 59 2.77 0.22 -15.96
CA ILE A 59 2.33 0.14 -14.57
C ILE A 59 3.21 -0.87 -13.84
N PRO A 60 3.87 -0.50 -12.73
CA PRO A 60 4.68 -1.44 -11.97
C PRO A 60 3.78 -2.46 -11.25
N LEU A 61 4.34 -3.63 -10.93
CA LEU A 61 3.65 -4.59 -10.07
C LEU A 61 3.46 -3.98 -8.68
N GLN A 62 2.26 -4.09 -8.13
CA GLN A 62 1.90 -3.55 -6.82
C GLN A 62 1.16 -4.61 -6.03
N GLU A 63 1.34 -4.60 -4.73
CA GLU A 63 0.66 -5.49 -3.81
C GLU A 63 -0.62 -4.86 -3.31
N THR A 64 -1.69 -5.64 -3.19
CA THR A 64 -2.93 -5.14 -2.59
C THR A 64 -2.90 -5.37 -1.09
N ILE A 65 -3.27 -4.35 -0.32
CA ILE A 65 -3.32 -4.44 1.15
C ILE A 65 -4.70 -4.01 1.62
N VAL A 66 -5.30 -4.84 2.49
CA VAL A 66 -6.52 -4.50 3.23
C VAL A 66 -6.16 -3.56 4.37
N LEU A 67 -6.91 -2.48 4.54
CA LEU A 67 -6.59 -1.44 5.51
C LEU A 67 -6.64 -1.95 6.96
N ALA A 68 -7.50 -2.94 7.25
CA ALA A 68 -7.53 -3.65 8.53
C ALA A 68 -6.21 -4.40 8.82
N ASP A 69 -5.66 -5.08 7.83
CA ASP A 69 -4.41 -5.84 8.00
C ASP A 69 -3.21 -4.90 8.14
N LEU A 70 -3.20 -3.79 7.40
CA LEU A 70 -2.21 -2.73 7.58
C LEU A 70 -2.29 -2.11 8.98
N ALA A 71 -3.50 -1.81 9.46
CA ALA A 71 -3.72 -1.25 10.79
C ALA A 71 -3.21 -2.20 11.88
N LYS A 72 -3.51 -3.50 11.72
CA LYS A 72 -3.01 -4.53 12.62
C LYS A 72 -1.48 -4.61 12.62
N ALA A 73 -0.85 -4.66 11.45
CA ALA A 73 0.61 -4.71 11.33
C ALA A 73 1.28 -3.50 12.01
N VAL A 74 0.74 -2.29 11.81
CA VAL A 74 1.25 -1.06 12.42
C VAL A 74 1.06 -1.07 13.95
N VAL A 75 -0.09 -1.53 14.46
CA VAL A 75 -0.32 -1.64 15.91
C VAL A 75 0.59 -2.69 16.54
N ASP A 76 0.81 -3.82 15.87
CA ASP A 76 1.70 -4.89 16.36
C ASP A 76 3.16 -4.40 16.47
N LEU A 77 3.62 -3.56 15.54
CA LEU A 77 5.00 -3.06 15.53
C LEU A 77 5.24 -1.82 16.40
N TYR A 78 4.32 -0.87 16.39
CA TYR A 78 4.54 0.45 17.00
C TYR A 78 3.65 0.72 18.21
N GLY A 79 2.61 -0.09 18.42
CA GLY A 79 1.66 0.03 19.52
C GLY A 79 1.84 -1.06 20.58
N ASN A 80 0.74 -1.31 21.27
CA ASN A 80 0.57 -2.35 22.29
C ASN A 80 -0.87 -2.87 22.31
N SER A 81 -1.15 -3.87 23.13
CA SER A 81 -2.48 -4.49 23.27
C SER A 81 -3.60 -3.55 23.72
N ALA A 82 -3.27 -2.38 24.28
CA ALA A 82 -4.23 -1.35 24.68
C ALA A 82 -4.45 -0.26 23.61
N THR A 83 -3.79 -0.37 22.45
CA THR A 83 -3.94 0.61 21.35
C THR A 83 -5.34 0.55 20.78
N LYS A 84 -6.04 1.69 20.79
CA LYS A 84 -7.42 1.77 20.29
C LYS A 84 -7.43 1.89 18.77
N GLN A 85 -8.40 1.25 18.13
CA GLN A 85 -8.67 1.42 16.71
C GLN A 85 -10.05 2.05 16.55
N LYS A 86 -10.09 3.30 16.07
CA LYS A 86 -11.33 4.06 15.91
C LYS A 86 -11.72 4.12 14.44
N ILE A 87 -12.91 3.62 14.12
CA ILE A 87 -13.48 3.75 12.77
C ILE A 87 -14.13 5.12 12.64
N CYS A 88 -13.68 5.94 11.68
CA CYS A 88 -14.23 7.28 11.43
C CYS A 88 -15.13 7.37 10.20
N GLY A 89 -15.23 6.29 9.41
CA GLY A 89 -15.98 6.26 8.18
C GLY A 89 -15.20 6.81 6.99
N THR A 90 -15.70 6.50 5.80
CA THR A 90 -15.14 6.93 4.52
C THR A 90 -15.35 8.43 4.31
N ARG A 91 -14.31 9.14 3.86
CA ARG A 91 -14.42 10.55 3.50
C ARG A 91 -15.09 10.71 2.14
N VAL A 92 -15.71 11.87 1.89
CA VAL A 92 -16.32 12.16 0.58
C VAL A 92 -15.24 12.05 -0.51
N GLY A 93 -15.49 11.22 -1.52
CA GLY A 93 -14.57 11.00 -2.64
C GLY A 93 -13.57 9.86 -2.44
N GLU A 94 -13.47 9.26 -1.26
CA GLU A 94 -12.65 8.05 -1.08
C GLU A 94 -13.34 6.83 -1.69
N LYS A 95 -12.56 6.06 -2.46
CA LYS A 95 -13.01 4.77 -3.01
C LYS A 95 -12.73 3.64 -2.02
N LEU A 96 -13.61 2.63 -2.04
CA LEU A 96 -13.42 1.40 -1.25
C LEU A 96 -12.22 0.61 -1.77
N HIS A 97 -12.19 0.38 -3.09
CA HIS A 97 -11.13 -0.30 -3.80
C HIS A 97 -10.58 0.62 -4.91
N GLU A 98 -9.27 0.62 -5.08
CA GLU A 98 -8.63 1.31 -6.20
C GLU A 98 -8.75 0.49 -7.49
N ILE A 99 -8.83 1.21 -8.62
CA ILE A 99 -8.78 0.62 -9.95
C ILE A 99 -7.43 1.03 -10.53
N LEU A 100 -6.60 0.07 -10.88
CA LEU A 100 -5.24 0.34 -11.37
C LEU A 100 -5.26 0.78 -12.84
N PHE A 101 -6.11 0.14 -13.64
CA PHE A 101 -6.38 0.48 -15.04
C PHE A 101 -7.78 -0.02 -15.41
N THR A 102 -8.34 0.58 -16.44
CA THR A 102 -9.65 0.24 -17.03
C THR A 102 -9.49 -0.76 -18.17
N GLU A 103 -10.58 -1.43 -18.57
CA GLU A 103 -10.54 -2.44 -19.64
C GLU A 103 -10.18 -1.83 -21.00
N GLU A 104 -10.46 -0.53 -21.19
CA GLU A 104 -10.19 0.20 -22.42
C GLU A 104 -8.73 0.68 -22.54
N GLU A 105 -7.97 0.68 -21.44
CA GLU A 105 -6.58 1.12 -21.42
C GLU A 105 -5.65 0.01 -21.91
N LYS A 106 -4.90 0.27 -22.99
CA LYS A 106 -3.82 -0.62 -23.44
C LYS A 106 -2.61 -0.44 -22.51
N VAL A 107 -2.54 -1.27 -21.49
CA VAL A 107 -1.42 -1.31 -20.54
C VAL A 107 -0.43 -2.39 -20.95
N VAL A 108 0.85 -2.04 -21.00
CA VAL A 108 1.94 -3.01 -21.10
C VAL A 108 2.41 -3.32 -19.68
N SER A 109 2.16 -4.54 -19.22
CA SER A 109 2.64 -5.09 -17.93
C SER A 109 3.82 -6.04 -18.21
N PHE A 110 4.69 -6.51 -17.31
CA PHE A 110 5.24 -6.14 -15.99
C PHE A 110 6.73 -6.56 -16.07
N LEU A 111 7.60 -5.98 -15.23
CA LEU A 111 8.92 -6.56 -15.00
C LEU A 111 8.88 -7.61 -13.89
N ASN A 112 9.41 -8.79 -14.21
CA ASN A 112 9.50 -9.92 -13.29
C ASN A 112 10.88 -9.93 -12.62
N SER A 113 10.87 -9.99 -11.29
CA SER A 113 11.87 -10.76 -10.55
C SER A 113 11.24 -11.36 -9.29
N ASN A 114 10.64 -12.54 -9.43
CA ASN A 114 10.49 -13.56 -8.38
C ASN A 114 9.50 -13.37 -7.21
N ARG A 115 8.37 -12.65 -7.35
CA ARG A 115 7.29 -12.70 -6.33
C ARG A 115 6.06 -13.43 -6.86
N SER A 116 5.68 -14.49 -6.15
CA SER A 116 4.57 -15.38 -6.50
C SER A 116 3.25 -14.65 -6.32
N GLN A 117 2.43 -14.57 -7.37
CA GLN A 117 1.06 -14.04 -7.36
C GLN A 117 0.06 -14.93 -6.59
N ASN A 118 0.47 -15.52 -5.45
CA ASN A 118 -0.29 -16.58 -4.78
C ASN A 118 -1.31 -16.08 -3.75
N SER A 119 -1.41 -14.76 -3.51
CA SER A 119 -2.52 -14.19 -2.75
C SER A 119 -2.96 -12.85 -3.33
N PRO A 120 -4.27 -12.58 -3.41
CA PRO A 120 -4.79 -11.33 -3.94
C PRO A 120 -4.46 -10.14 -3.02
N THR A 121 -4.08 -10.39 -1.77
CA THR A 121 -3.71 -9.39 -0.76
C THR A 121 -2.58 -9.90 0.13
N LEU A 122 -1.71 -9.02 0.62
CA LEU A 122 -0.66 -9.38 1.58
C LEU A 122 -1.24 -9.75 2.95
N SER A 123 -0.62 -10.72 3.60
CA SER A 123 -0.85 -11.05 5.01
C SER A 123 -0.22 -10.00 5.94
N VAL A 124 -0.71 -9.95 7.19
CA VAL A 124 -0.15 -9.08 8.24
C VAL A 124 1.36 -9.29 8.42
N GLU A 125 1.86 -10.52 8.23
CA GLU A 125 3.26 -10.83 8.53
C GLU A 125 4.18 -10.34 7.41
N GLU A 126 3.71 -10.41 6.17
CA GLU A 126 4.38 -9.82 5.00
C GLU A 126 4.40 -8.29 5.11
N ILE A 127 3.28 -7.68 5.51
CA ILE A 127 3.20 -6.24 5.74
C ILE A 127 4.19 -5.81 6.83
N LYS A 128 4.30 -6.56 7.94
CA LYS A 128 5.27 -6.29 8.99
C LYS A 128 6.71 -6.39 8.48
N ALA A 129 7.02 -7.39 7.67
CA ALA A 129 8.35 -7.53 7.08
C ALA A 129 8.74 -6.28 6.28
N TRP A 130 7.85 -5.78 5.41
CA TRP A 130 8.08 -4.55 4.65
C TRP A 130 8.22 -3.29 5.52
N LEU A 131 7.51 -3.21 6.64
CA LEU A 131 7.60 -2.06 7.56
C LEU A 131 8.91 -2.01 8.36
N MET A 132 9.66 -3.12 8.41
CA MET A 132 10.91 -3.24 9.16
C MET A 132 12.17 -3.10 8.29
N GLU A 133 12.03 -3.12 6.97
CA GLU A 133 13.11 -2.86 6.00
C GLU A 133 13.43 -1.36 5.88
#